data_AF-A0A7S4RVW6-F1
#
_entry.id   AF-A0A7S4RVW6-F1
#
_cell.length_a   1.000
_cell.length_b   1.000
_cell.length_c   1.000
_cell.angle_alpha   90.00
_cell.angle_beta   90.00
_cell.angle_gamma   90.00
#
_symmetry.space_group_name_H-M   'P 1'
#
loop_
_entity.id
_entity.type
_entity.pdbx_description
1 polymer ?
#
loop_
_entity_poly.entity_id
_entity_poly.type
_entity_poly.pdbx_seq_one_letter_code
_entity_poly.pdbx_strand_id
1 'polypeptide(L)'
;MEFLLYAGVELFQAYALANATVRAARIVDNVANGEAPRLGDVAGVALALTGADIDILPDHAINEAAHGVSNGTSELIEKAPEAVVQETAGAIVQKKADAYSARKGKNTFDVSPTVNVRFCDSDLKNKLGDSTRIPKESIRKCRSSEFLQVGDVIRAKEDLTWDSGAVCINKGTLGEIKERDESNKDDLWLIHWWDDTNAKKYAYSHHIKKCKPSEFFMVGDWVKAKHDLTSTQGVYISKGTLGKLKDLRSSDGHWLVKWNSAGNMHTAQSDIKKCAQSEFISVGDIVKATYQLKWQSGVTVEKGSLGKLKQMMEDDTWLVEWYDNVGEKQTTEDGFSKCEPSEYFVKDD
;
A
#
# COMPACT_ATOMS: atom_id res chain seq x y z
N MET A 1 5.82 -8.34 3.19
CA MET A 1 6.78 -8.36 4.32
C MET A 1 8.17 -7.87 3.88
N GLU A 2 8.63 -8.20 2.66
CA GLU A 2 9.93 -7.74 2.13
C GLU A 2 10.00 -6.24 1.79
N PHE A 3 8.88 -5.57 1.47
CA PHE A 3 8.85 -4.12 1.20
C PHE A 3 9.19 -3.26 2.44
N LEU A 4 8.94 -3.76 3.65
CA LEU A 4 9.24 -3.05 4.91
C LEU A 4 10.74 -3.05 5.24
N LEU A 5 11.49 -4.04 4.75
CA LEU A 5 12.94 -4.10 4.92
C LEU A 5 13.66 -3.05 4.07
N TYR A 6 13.17 -2.77 2.86
CA TYR A 6 13.85 -1.87 1.93
C TYR A 6 13.71 -0.38 2.29
N ALA A 7 12.51 0.05 2.71
CA ALA A 7 12.31 1.42 3.19
C ALA A 7 13.11 1.70 4.48
N GLY A 8 13.36 0.66 5.30
CA GLY A 8 14.19 0.76 6.49
C GLY A 8 15.66 1.06 6.17
N VAL A 9 16.21 0.47 5.10
CA VAL A 9 17.62 0.65 4.71
C VAL A 9 17.90 2.06 4.19
N GLU A 10 17.04 2.60 3.32
CA GLU A 10 17.23 3.97 2.81
C GLU A 10 17.07 5.03 3.91
N LEU A 11 16.13 4.84 4.84
CA LEU A 11 15.95 5.73 5.99
C LEU A 11 17.15 5.67 6.94
N PHE A 12 17.73 4.48 7.13
CA PHE A 12 18.91 4.28 7.97
C PHE A 12 20.15 4.95 7.36
N GLN A 13 20.35 4.84 6.04
CA GLN A 13 21.45 5.52 5.33
C GLN A 13 21.32 7.04 5.42
N ALA A 14 20.12 7.59 5.23
CA ALA A 14 19.88 9.02 5.37
C ALA A 14 20.15 9.51 6.81
N TYR A 15 19.74 8.74 7.82
CA TYR A 15 19.98 9.05 9.22
C TYR A 15 21.47 8.97 9.60
N ALA A 16 22.20 7.97 9.10
CA ALA A 16 23.63 7.83 9.31
C ALA A 16 24.41 9.02 8.72
N LEU A 17 24.03 9.48 7.51
CA LEU A 17 24.66 10.61 6.86
C LEU A 17 24.39 11.94 7.58
N ALA A 18 23.17 12.14 8.07
CA ALA A 18 22.81 13.32 8.87
C ALA A 18 23.61 13.36 10.17
N ASN A 19 23.72 12.23 10.88
CA ASN A 19 24.52 12.13 12.10
C ASN A 19 26.01 12.36 11.86
N ALA A 20 26.56 11.84 10.77
CA ALA A 20 27.95 12.07 10.40
C ALA A 20 28.21 13.56 10.12
N THR A 21 27.27 14.24 9.47
CA THR A 21 27.38 15.68 9.20
C THR A 21 27.45 16.50 10.49
N VAL A 22 26.61 16.17 11.49
CA VAL A 22 26.63 16.84 12.80
C VAL A 22 27.93 16.57 13.55
N ARG A 23 28.44 15.33 13.51
CA ARG A 23 29.73 14.98 14.13
C ARG A 23 30.91 15.66 13.46
N ALA A 24 30.89 15.78 12.13
CA ALA A 24 31.90 16.51 11.37
C ALA A 24 31.93 18.00 11.76
N ALA A 25 30.76 18.63 11.89
CA ALA A 25 30.67 20.02 12.35
C ALA A 25 31.27 20.19 13.76
N ARG A 26 30.99 19.26 14.68
CA ARG A 26 31.55 19.29 16.05
C ARG A 26 33.06 19.10 16.09
N ILE A 27 33.62 18.26 15.21
CA ILE A 27 35.08 18.11 15.07
C ILE A 27 35.70 19.44 14.63
N VAL A 28 35.10 20.12 13.66
CA VAL A 28 35.58 21.41 13.17
C VAL A 28 35.56 22.46 14.28
N ASP A 29 34.47 22.54 15.04
CA ASP A 29 34.34 23.48 16.16
C ASP A 29 35.36 23.20 17.28
N ASN A 30 35.59 21.94 17.65
CA ASN A 30 36.57 21.60 18.68
C ASN A 30 37.99 21.99 18.26
N VAL A 31 38.36 21.68 17.01
CA VAL A 31 39.67 22.05 16.46
C VAL A 31 39.84 23.57 16.40
N ALA A 32 38.80 24.30 16.00
CA ALA A 32 38.83 25.77 15.97
C ALA A 32 39.06 26.39 17.36
N ASN A 33 38.66 25.70 18.42
CA ASN A 33 38.85 26.13 19.81
C ASN A 33 40.11 25.56 20.48
N GLY A 34 41.00 24.91 19.71
CA GLY A 34 42.23 24.30 20.23
C GLY A 34 42.00 23.04 21.06
N GLU A 35 40.82 22.43 20.96
CA GLU A 35 40.49 21.17 21.63
C GLU A 35 40.74 19.97 20.70
N ALA A 36 41.26 18.88 21.26
CA ALA A 36 41.39 17.64 20.52
C ALA A 36 40.00 17.05 20.19
N PRO A 37 39.73 16.68 18.92
CA PRO A 37 38.46 16.08 18.56
C PRO A 37 38.27 14.74 19.27
N ARG A 38 37.03 14.47 19.71
CA ARG A 38 36.71 13.22 20.39
C ARG A 38 36.80 12.07 19.40
N LEU A 39 37.49 10.99 19.80
CA LEU A 39 37.73 9.82 18.94
C LEU A 39 36.43 9.23 18.37
N GLY A 40 35.33 9.24 19.14
CA GLY A 40 34.02 8.75 18.70
C GLY A 40 33.33 9.62 17.63
N ASP A 41 33.64 10.92 17.57
CA ASP A 41 33.14 11.78 16.49
C ASP A 41 33.91 11.49 15.19
N VAL A 42 35.24 11.35 15.29
CA VAL A 42 36.12 11.06 14.14
C VAL A 42 35.81 9.68 13.54
N ALA A 43 35.67 8.66 14.39
CA ALA A 43 35.30 7.31 13.96
C ALA A 43 33.91 7.27 13.33
N GLY A 44 32.94 8.03 13.88
CA GLY A 44 31.58 8.11 13.32
C GLY A 44 31.52 8.74 11.92
N VAL A 45 32.35 9.77 11.67
CA VAL A 45 32.47 10.38 10.34
C VAL A 45 33.18 9.45 9.35
N ALA A 46 34.26 8.79 9.78
CA ALA A 46 35.00 7.85 8.94
C ALA A 46 34.11 6.67 8.49
N LEU A 47 33.33 6.09 9.41
CA LEU A 47 32.44 4.97 9.13
C LEU A 47 31.33 5.33 8.13
N ALA A 48 30.79 6.55 8.22
CA ALA A 48 29.77 7.03 7.30
C ALA A 48 30.32 7.33 5.90
N LEU A 49 31.60 7.72 5.79
CA LEU A 49 32.24 8.06 4.52
C LEU A 49 32.77 6.83 3.75
N THR A 50 33.12 5.74 4.43
CA THR A 50 33.59 4.51 3.77
C THR A 50 32.46 3.66 3.23
N GLY A 51 31.21 3.93 3.61
CA GLY A 51 30.04 3.21 3.09
C GLY A 51 30.11 1.70 3.30
N ALA A 52 30.82 1.24 4.34
CA ALA A 52 30.95 -0.18 4.63
C ALA A 52 29.56 -0.75 4.97
N ASP A 53 29.16 -1.80 4.25
CA ASP A 53 27.95 -2.58 4.56
C ASP A 53 28.04 -3.07 6.01
N ILE A 54 27.12 -2.60 6.85
CA ILE A 54 27.01 -2.95 8.27
C ILE A 54 26.25 -4.28 8.39
N ASP A 55 26.74 -5.29 7.69
CA ASP A 55 26.46 -6.67 8.02
C ASP A 55 27.82 -7.36 8.11
N ILE A 56 28.19 -7.73 9.34
CA ILE A 56 29.41 -8.45 9.75
C ILE A 56 30.64 -7.55 10.02
N LEU A 57 30.69 -6.97 11.23
CA LEU A 57 31.95 -6.84 11.96
C LEU A 57 31.72 -7.20 13.44
N PRO A 58 32.47 -8.16 14.03
CA PRO A 58 32.44 -8.39 15.46
C PRO A 58 33.21 -7.29 16.19
N ASP A 59 32.78 -6.96 17.41
CA ASP A 59 33.27 -5.86 18.26
C ASP A 59 34.81 -5.78 18.44
N HIS A 60 35.53 -6.87 18.15
CA HIS A 60 37.00 -6.90 18.22
C HIS A 60 37.69 -6.12 17.08
N ALA A 61 37.10 -6.04 15.88
CA ALA A 61 37.74 -5.42 14.72
C ALA A 61 37.80 -3.88 14.79
N ILE A 62 36.88 -3.26 15.55
CA ILE A 62 36.83 -1.81 15.77
C ILE A 62 38.01 -1.36 16.66
N ASN A 63 38.43 -2.20 17.61
CA ASN A 63 39.55 -1.88 18.51
C ASN A 63 40.92 -2.02 17.83
N GLU A 64 41.10 -2.97 16.91
CA GLU A 64 42.37 -3.11 16.18
C GLU A 64 42.58 -2.01 15.13
N ALA A 65 41.52 -1.57 14.45
CA ALA A 65 41.59 -0.43 13.54
C ALA A 65 41.90 0.89 14.28
N ALA A 66 41.37 1.06 15.50
CA ALA A 66 41.66 2.22 16.34
C ALA A 66 43.12 2.23 16.86
N HIS A 67 43.69 1.07 17.20
CA HIS A 67 45.08 0.96 17.64
C HIS A 67 46.11 1.13 16.50
N GLY A 68 45.77 0.70 15.27
CA GLY A 68 46.64 0.87 14.10
C GLY A 68 46.80 2.33 13.67
N VAL A 69 45.76 3.16 13.83
CA VAL A 69 45.81 4.60 13.52
C VAL A 69 46.51 5.39 14.64
N SER A 70 46.36 4.99 15.91
CA SER A 70 47.00 5.63 17.06
C SER A 70 48.54 5.63 16.99
N ASN A 71 49.15 4.57 16.46
CA ASN A 71 50.60 4.38 16.56
C ASN A 71 51.40 4.92 15.36
N GLY A 72 50.74 5.29 14.25
CA GLY A 72 51.41 5.80 13.04
C GLY A 72 51.32 7.30 12.81
N THR A 73 50.35 8.00 13.41
CA THR A 73 50.14 9.45 13.21
C THR A 73 50.66 10.32 14.34
N SER A 74 51.02 9.75 15.50
CA SER A 74 51.52 10.55 16.63
C SER A 74 52.92 11.14 16.39
N GLU A 75 53.80 10.47 15.63
CA GLU A 75 55.17 10.96 15.39
C GLU A 75 55.28 11.94 14.20
N LEU A 76 54.28 12.00 13.31
CA LEU A 76 54.30 12.87 12.14
C LEU A 76 53.58 14.20 12.35
N ILE A 77 52.73 14.33 13.38
CA ILE A 77 51.94 15.54 13.64
C ILE A 77 52.66 16.50 14.60
N GLU A 78 53.61 16.04 15.42
CA GLU A 78 54.32 16.90 16.39
C GLU A 78 55.38 17.85 15.78
N LYS A 79 55.64 17.80 14.47
CA LYS A 79 56.65 18.66 13.83
C LYS A 79 56.23 19.36 12.54
N ALA A 80 54.95 19.28 12.15
CA ALA A 80 54.45 20.09 11.04
C ALA A 80 53.98 21.44 11.60
N PRO A 81 54.57 22.60 11.21
CA PRO A 81 54.06 23.90 11.62
C PRO A 81 52.60 24.02 11.17
N GLU A 82 51.70 24.52 12.03
CA GLU A 82 50.26 24.69 11.75
C GLU A 82 49.99 25.32 10.38
N ALA A 83 50.86 26.23 9.93
CA ALA A 83 50.78 26.85 8.61
C ALA A 83 50.81 25.84 7.44
N VAL A 84 51.62 24.79 7.53
CA VAL A 84 51.75 23.75 6.48
C VAL A 84 50.52 22.85 6.44
N VAL A 85 49.92 22.56 7.60
CA VAL A 85 48.69 21.75 7.69
C VAL A 85 47.49 22.52 7.15
N GLN A 86 47.37 23.81 7.48
CA GLN A 86 46.29 24.66 6.98
C GLN A 86 46.39 24.93 5.48
N GLU A 87 47.60 25.18 4.96
CA GLU A 87 47.81 25.42 3.53
C GLU A 87 47.54 24.15 2.70
N THR A 88 47.97 22.99 3.21
CA THR A 88 47.75 21.70 2.52
C THR A 88 46.28 21.26 2.60
N ALA A 89 45.61 21.47 3.73
CA ALA A 89 44.17 21.18 3.86
C ALA A 89 43.33 22.11 2.98
N GLY A 90 43.64 23.42 2.95
CA GLY A 90 43.00 24.39 2.07
C GLY A 90 43.17 24.05 0.59
N ALA A 91 44.38 23.67 0.18
CA ALA A 91 44.67 23.27 -1.20
C ALA A 91 43.94 21.97 -1.60
N ILE A 92 43.81 20.99 -0.70
CA ILE A 92 43.08 19.74 -0.96
C ILE A 92 41.57 20.01 -1.05
N VAL A 93 41.02 20.85 -0.17
CA VAL A 93 39.60 21.24 -0.21
C VAL A 93 39.30 22.01 -1.50
N GLN A 94 40.14 22.98 -1.86
CA GLN A 94 39.96 23.76 -3.08
C GLN A 94 40.06 22.88 -4.33
N LYS A 95 41.06 21.99 -4.40
CA LYS A 95 41.22 21.06 -5.53
C LYS A 95 40.04 20.07 -5.65
N LYS A 96 39.44 19.66 -4.54
CA LYS A 96 38.20 18.85 -4.55
C LYS A 96 36.97 19.68 -4.95
N ALA A 97 36.87 20.93 -4.51
CA ALA A 97 35.79 21.85 -4.90
C ALA A 97 35.85 22.19 -6.40
N ASP A 98 37.05 22.39 -6.94
CA ASP A 98 37.28 22.64 -8.37
C ASP A 98 37.00 21.39 -9.20
N ALA A 99 37.41 20.20 -8.73
CA ALA A 99 37.07 18.93 -9.37
C ALA A 99 35.56 18.63 -9.34
N TYR A 100 34.86 19.01 -8.26
CA TYR A 100 33.41 18.90 -8.15
C TYR A 100 32.70 19.87 -9.10
N SER A 101 33.17 21.12 -9.18
CA SER A 101 32.64 22.15 -10.08
C SER A 101 32.87 21.80 -11.56
N ALA A 102 34.04 21.24 -11.89
CA ALA A 102 34.36 20.75 -13.23
C ALA A 102 33.50 19.54 -13.65
N ARG A 103 33.09 18.68 -12.69
CA ARG A 103 32.14 17.59 -12.95
C ARG A 103 30.71 18.09 -13.16
N LYS A 104 30.31 19.16 -12.47
CA LYS A 104 28.98 19.77 -12.59
C LYS A 104 28.72 20.43 -13.95
N GLY A 105 29.77 20.87 -14.64
CA GLY A 105 29.68 21.51 -15.96
C GLY A 105 29.60 20.56 -17.16
N LYS A 106 29.81 19.24 -16.99
CA LYS A 106 29.81 18.27 -18.10
C LYS A 106 28.84 17.11 -17.98
N ASN A 107 28.27 16.88 -16.79
CA ASN A 107 27.22 15.91 -16.62
C ASN A 107 25.93 16.65 -16.25
N THR A 108 25.13 16.99 -17.25
CA THR A 108 23.68 16.87 -17.10
C THR A 108 23.41 15.40 -16.81
N PHE A 109 23.64 14.96 -15.57
CA PHE A 109 23.11 13.70 -15.10
C PHE A 109 21.61 13.85 -15.24
N ASP A 110 21.06 13.14 -16.21
CA ASP A 110 19.64 12.87 -16.28
C ASP A 110 19.30 12.06 -15.03
N VAL A 111 19.03 12.77 -13.93
CA VAL A 111 18.55 12.23 -12.65
C VAL A 111 17.06 11.89 -12.77
N SER A 112 16.64 11.39 -13.93
CA SER A 112 15.34 10.75 -14.06
C SER A 112 15.29 9.63 -13.02
N PRO A 113 14.34 9.69 -12.06
CA PRO A 113 14.30 8.77 -10.95
C PRO A 113 14.20 7.33 -11.49
N THR A 114 15.16 6.48 -11.16
CA THR A 114 15.13 5.06 -11.52
C THR A 114 14.62 4.22 -10.37
N VAL A 115 13.98 3.09 -10.69
CA VAL A 115 13.51 2.11 -9.71
C VAL A 115 14.16 0.76 -10.01
N ASN A 116 14.58 0.04 -8.97
CA ASN A 116 15.06 -1.33 -9.10
C ASN A 116 13.87 -2.28 -9.26
N VAL A 117 13.77 -2.96 -10.40
CA VAL A 117 12.73 -3.96 -10.66
C VAL A 117 13.36 -5.35 -10.61
N ARG A 118 12.78 -6.25 -9.81
CA ARG A 118 13.05 -7.70 -9.89
C ARG A 118 12.07 -8.32 -10.87
N PHE A 119 12.57 -9.09 -11.82
CA PHE A 119 11.73 -9.87 -12.72
C PHE A 119 11.40 -11.20 -12.07
N CYS A 120 10.15 -11.64 -12.12
CA CYS A 120 9.78 -13.00 -11.68
C CYS A 120 9.93 -14.03 -12.82
N ASP A 121 9.92 -13.56 -14.06
CA ASP A 121 10.07 -14.39 -15.26
C ASP A 121 11.54 -14.78 -15.48
N SER A 122 11.80 -16.08 -15.64
CA SER A 122 13.15 -16.62 -15.78
C SER A 122 13.87 -16.15 -17.05
N ASP A 123 13.14 -15.93 -18.14
CA ASP A 123 13.73 -15.52 -19.41
C ASP A 123 14.13 -14.04 -19.36
N LEU A 124 13.33 -13.20 -18.69
CA LEU A 124 13.69 -11.81 -18.40
C LEU A 124 14.84 -11.72 -17.40
N LYS A 125 14.87 -12.54 -16.34
CA LYS A 125 16.02 -12.63 -15.43
C LYS A 125 17.30 -12.99 -16.19
N ASN A 126 17.24 -14.00 -17.06
CA ASN A 126 18.40 -14.43 -17.85
C ASN A 126 18.90 -13.35 -18.82
N LYS A 127 18.00 -12.51 -19.33
CA LYS A 127 18.34 -11.44 -20.30
C LYS A 127 18.80 -10.13 -19.63
N LEU A 128 18.21 -9.78 -18.49
CA LEU A 128 18.35 -8.45 -17.88
C LEU A 128 19.08 -8.48 -16.52
N GLY A 129 19.35 -9.68 -15.99
CA GLY A 129 19.87 -9.89 -14.64
C GLY A 129 18.76 -9.94 -13.59
N ASP A 130 19.14 -10.28 -12.35
CA ASP A 130 18.19 -10.40 -11.23
C ASP A 130 17.52 -9.06 -10.85
N SER A 131 18.18 -7.94 -11.16
CA SER A 131 17.63 -6.60 -10.98
C SER A 131 18.14 -5.65 -12.06
N THR A 132 17.22 -4.87 -12.63
CA THR A 132 17.56 -3.80 -13.58
C THR A 132 16.99 -2.48 -13.09
N ARG A 133 17.77 -1.39 -13.23
CA ARG A 133 17.27 -0.03 -13.05
C ARG A 133 16.49 0.39 -14.28
N ILE A 134 15.22 0.71 -14.08
CA ILE A 134 14.34 1.18 -15.15
C ILE A 134 13.90 2.62 -14.79
N PRO A 135 13.83 3.54 -15.76
CA PRO A 135 13.29 4.88 -15.51
C PRO A 135 11.86 4.79 -14.96
N LYS A 136 11.53 5.58 -13.93
CA LYS A 136 10.24 5.52 -13.23
C LYS A 136 9.06 5.76 -14.18
N GLU A 137 9.23 6.63 -15.16
CA GLU A 137 8.26 6.93 -16.22
C GLU A 137 7.98 5.73 -17.16
N SER A 138 8.87 4.74 -17.21
CA SER A 138 8.67 3.50 -17.97
C SER A 138 7.89 2.45 -17.18
N ILE A 139 7.58 2.70 -15.91
CA ILE A 139 6.82 1.81 -15.05
C ILE A 139 5.48 2.47 -14.73
N ARG A 140 4.38 1.76 -15.01
CA ARG A 140 3.06 2.14 -14.50
C ARG A 140 2.59 1.11 -13.51
N LYS A 141 1.91 1.54 -12.44
CA LYS A 141 1.13 0.62 -11.62
C LYS A 141 0.08 -0.03 -12.54
N CYS A 142 0.08 -1.36 -12.61
CA CYS A 142 -0.98 -2.07 -13.28
C CYS A 142 -2.30 -1.75 -12.57
N ARG A 143 -3.37 -1.52 -13.32
CA ARG A 143 -4.70 -1.45 -12.72
C ARG A 143 -5.02 -2.82 -12.14
N SER A 144 -5.74 -2.89 -11.03
CA SER A 144 -6.15 -4.18 -10.44
C SER A 144 -6.92 -5.07 -11.44
N SER A 145 -7.56 -4.47 -12.45
CA SER A 145 -8.23 -5.18 -13.55
C SER A 145 -7.31 -5.79 -14.61
N GLU A 146 -6.03 -5.43 -14.63
CA GLU A 146 -5.07 -5.84 -15.68
C GLU A 146 -4.37 -7.17 -15.40
N PHE A 147 -4.50 -7.71 -14.19
CA PHE A 147 -3.93 -9.01 -13.83
C PHE A 147 -4.94 -9.88 -13.09
N LEU A 148 -4.76 -11.19 -13.23
CA LEU A 148 -5.50 -12.21 -12.49
C LEU A 148 -4.75 -12.57 -11.21
N GLN A 149 -5.48 -12.76 -10.13
CA GLN A 149 -4.96 -13.22 -8.84
C GLN A 149 -5.94 -14.23 -8.24
N VAL A 150 -5.43 -15.08 -7.35
CA VAL A 150 -6.27 -15.97 -6.54
C VAL A 150 -7.29 -15.15 -5.76
N GLY A 151 -8.54 -15.62 -5.74
CA GLY A 151 -9.70 -14.94 -5.16
C GLY A 151 -10.41 -13.97 -6.11
N ASP A 152 -9.86 -13.68 -7.29
CA ASP A 152 -10.60 -12.89 -8.28
C ASP A 152 -11.84 -13.63 -8.77
N VAL A 153 -12.94 -12.88 -8.90
CA VAL A 153 -14.13 -13.34 -9.60
C VAL A 153 -13.97 -13.10 -11.10
N ILE A 154 -14.18 -14.15 -11.86
CA ILE A 154 -14.07 -14.16 -13.32
C ILE A 154 -15.39 -14.61 -13.93
N ARG A 155 -15.48 -14.46 -15.26
CA ARG A 155 -16.54 -15.07 -16.06
C ARG A 155 -15.98 -15.74 -17.31
N ALA A 156 -16.65 -16.81 -17.74
CA ALA A 156 -16.35 -17.45 -19.02
C ALA A 156 -16.67 -16.50 -20.18
N LYS A 157 -15.72 -16.32 -21.12
CA LYS A 157 -15.93 -15.50 -22.33
C LYS A 157 -16.69 -16.24 -23.42
N GLU A 158 -16.66 -17.56 -23.39
CA GLU A 158 -17.29 -18.48 -24.32
C GLU A 158 -17.68 -19.77 -23.60
N ASP A 159 -18.40 -20.65 -24.30
CA ASP A 159 -18.78 -21.94 -23.76
C ASP A 159 -17.53 -22.82 -23.64
N LEU A 160 -17.33 -23.43 -22.48
CA LEU A 160 -16.16 -24.26 -22.19
C LEU A 160 -16.58 -25.73 -22.12
N THR A 161 -15.90 -26.56 -22.90
CA THR A 161 -16.15 -28.01 -23.05
C THR A 161 -14.91 -28.79 -22.62
N TRP A 162 -15.09 -29.87 -21.83
CA TRP A 162 -13.99 -30.76 -21.42
C TRP A 162 -14.32 -32.23 -21.71
N ASP A 163 -13.31 -33.01 -22.09
CA ASP A 163 -13.19 -34.49 -22.15
C ASP A 163 -14.29 -35.31 -22.86
N SER A 164 -15.41 -34.71 -23.25
CA SER A 164 -16.58 -35.41 -23.83
C SER A 164 -17.34 -34.58 -24.88
N GLY A 165 -16.88 -33.35 -25.15
CA GLY A 165 -17.56 -32.43 -26.06
C GLY A 165 -18.86 -31.82 -25.52
N ALA A 166 -19.36 -32.24 -24.35
CA ALA A 166 -20.46 -31.57 -23.68
C ALA A 166 -19.99 -30.22 -23.10
N VAL A 167 -20.79 -29.17 -23.27
CA VAL A 167 -20.56 -27.87 -22.60
C VAL A 167 -20.70 -28.10 -21.11
N CYS A 168 -19.61 -27.90 -20.37
CA CYS A 168 -19.64 -28.04 -18.92
C CYS A 168 -19.84 -26.69 -18.24
N ILE A 169 -19.41 -25.59 -18.87
CA ILE A 169 -19.57 -24.23 -18.36
C ILE A 169 -20.03 -23.32 -19.50
N ASN A 170 -21.19 -22.69 -19.33
CA ASN A 170 -21.74 -21.78 -20.32
C ASN A 170 -21.01 -20.43 -20.31
N LYS A 171 -21.00 -19.76 -21.46
CA LYS A 171 -20.56 -18.39 -21.60
C LYS A 171 -21.26 -17.49 -20.58
N GLY A 172 -20.47 -16.67 -19.89
CA GLY A 172 -20.96 -15.71 -18.92
C GLY A 172 -21.14 -16.27 -17.51
N THR A 173 -21.06 -17.59 -17.31
CA THR A 173 -20.99 -18.22 -15.98
C THR A 173 -19.87 -17.60 -15.17
N LEU A 174 -20.16 -17.30 -13.90
CA LEU A 174 -19.21 -16.73 -12.95
C LEU A 174 -18.44 -17.84 -12.24
N GLY A 175 -17.20 -17.53 -11.86
CA GLY A 175 -16.37 -18.40 -11.04
C GLY A 175 -15.35 -17.61 -10.26
N GLU A 176 -14.69 -18.28 -9.32
CA GLU A 176 -13.63 -17.70 -8.50
C GLU A 176 -12.31 -18.44 -8.74
N ILE A 177 -11.22 -17.71 -8.96
CA ILE A 177 -9.89 -18.30 -9.11
C ILE A 177 -9.45 -18.85 -7.74
N LYS A 178 -9.12 -20.14 -7.70
CA LYS A 178 -8.62 -20.80 -6.49
C LYS A 178 -7.11 -21.00 -6.50
N GLU A 179 -6.54 -21.27 -7.68
CA GLU A 179 -5.13 -21.58 -7.80
C GLU A 179 -4.62 -21.27 -9.22
N ARG A 180 -3.33 -20.97 -9.31
CA ARG A 180 -2.60 -20.88 -10.57
C ARG A 180 -1.74 -22.13 -10.72
N ASP A 181 -1.82 -22.82 -11.85
CA ASP A 181 -0.90 -23.92 -12.13
C ASP A 181 0.47 -23.36 -12.54
N GLU A 182 1.39 -23.28 -11.58
CA GLU A 182 2.76 -22.79 -11.82
C GLU A 182 3.60 -23.75 -12.66
N SER A 183 3.19 -25.02 -12.78
CA SER A 183 3.89 -26.02 -13.60
C SER A 183 3.62 -25.83 -15.10
N ASN A 184 2.54 -25.14 -15.44
CA ASN A 184 2.11 -24.92 -16.80
C ASN A 184 2.47 -23.51 -17.30
N LYS A 185 3.24 -23.43 -18.38
CA LYS A 185 3.64 -22.15 -19.01
C LYS A 185 2.48 -21.43 -19.70
N ASP A 186 1.36 -22.11 -19.95
CA ASP A 186 0.25 -21.59 -20.75
C ASP A 186 -0.78 -20.80 -19.93
N ASP A 187 -0.44 -20.39 -18.69
CA ASP A 187 -1.28 -19.55 -17.84
C ASP A 187 -2.66 -20.18 -17.54
N LEU A 188 -2.59 -21.41 -17.02
CA LEU A 188 -3.74 -22.23 -16.66
C LEU A 188 -4.17 -21.98 -15.21
N TRP A 189 -5.46 -21.77 -14.99
CA TRP A 189 -6.02 -21.38 -13.69
C TRP A 189 -7.10 -22.35 -13.23
N LEU A 190 -7.02 -22.80 -11.97
CA LEU A 190 -8.07 -23.60 -11.34
C LEU A 190 -9.19 -22.67 -10.87
N ILE A 191 -10.38 -22.87 -11.43
CA ILE A 191 -11.56 -22.03 -11.16
C ILE A 191 -12.64 -22.88 -10.52
N HIS A 192 -13.26 -22.32 -9.48
CA HIS A 192 -14.50 -22.82 -8.92
C HIS A 192 -15.69 -22.07 -9.53
N TRP A 193 -16.39 -22.73 -10.45
CA TRP A 193 -17.57 -22.16 -11.13
C TRP A 193 -18.84 -22.23 -10.27
N TRP A 194 -19.73 -21.25 -10.43
CA TRP A 194 -20.92 -21.07 -9.59
C TRP A 194 -22.18 -21.80 -10.09
N ASP A 195 -22.19 -22.36 -11.31
CA ASP A 195 -23.38 -22.98 -11.94
C ASP A 195 -23.62 -24.46 -11.58
N ASP A 196 -23.43 -24.79 -10.29
CA ASP A 196 -24.12 -25.91 -9.63
C ASP A 196 -23.53 -27.32 -9.79
N THR A 197 -22.23 -27.47 -10.07
CA THR A 197 -21.55 -28.77 -9.90
C THR A 197 -20.29 -28.74 -9.05
N ASN A 198 -19.96 -27.61 -8.40
CA ASN A 198 -18.68 -27.43 -7.71
C ASN A 198 -17.49 -27.90 -8.58
N ALA A 199 -17.63 -27.78 -9.91
CA ALA A 199 -16.65 -28.28 -10.83
C ALA A 199 -15.45 -27.34 -10.77
N LYS A 200 -14.50 -27.69 -9.90
CA LYS A 200 -13.15 -27.15 -9.97
C LYS A 200 -12.59 -27.60 -11.30
N LYS A 201 -12.43 -26.65 -12.23
CA LYS A 201 -11.95 -26.92 -13.59
C LYS A 201 -10.88 -25.92 -13.95
N TYR A 202 -9.90 -26.40 -14.69
CA TYR A 202 -8.86 -25.56 -15.24
C TYR A 202 -9.35 -24.83 -16.48
N ALA A 203 -9.07 -23.53 -16.58
CA ALA A 203 -9.26 -22.77 -17.80
C ALA A 203 -8.08 -21.83 -18.05
N TYR A 204 -7.75 -21.61 -19.31
CA TYR A 204 -6.72 -20.65 -19.71
C TYR A 204 -7.21 -19.21 -19.53
N SER A 205 -6.28 -18.30 -19.21
CA SER A 205 -6.61 -16.88 -18.98
C SER A 205 -7.31 -16.21 -20.17
N HIS A 206 -7.04 -16.65 -21.41
CA HIS A 206 -7.70 -16.10 -22.59
C HIS A 206 -9.19 -16.48 -22.69
N HIS A 207 -9.64 -17.58 -22.08
CA HIS A 207 -11.05 -18.01 -22.02
C HIS A 207 -11.87 -17.33 -20.91
N ILE A 208 -11.21 -16.64 -19.99
CA ILE A 208 -11.84 -16.01 -18.83
C ILE A 208 -11.64 -14.51 -18.83
N LYS A 209 -12.59 -13.78 -18.25
CA LYS A 209 -12.52 -12.33 -18.07
C LYS A 209 -12.69 -12.01 -16.60
N LYS A 210 -11.75 -11.25 -16.04
CA LYS A 210 -11.90 -10.67 -14.70
C LYS A 210 -13.13 -9.78 -14.63
N CYS A 211 -14.00 -10.04 -13.66
CA CYS A 211 -15.17 -9.24 -13.40
C CYS A 211 -14.79 -8.07 -12.49
N LYS A 212 -15.31 -6.88 -12.77
CA LYS A 212 -15.28 -5.77 -11.82
C LYS A 212 -16.19 -6.12 -10.63
N PRO A 213 -15.90 -5.63 -9.41
CA PRO A 213 -16.78 -5.85 -8.26
C PRO A 213 -18.25 -5.49 -8.50
N SER A 214 -18.54 -4.52 -9.39
CA SER A 214 -19.90 -4.12 -9.75
C SER A 214 -20.64 -5.11 -10.67
N GLU A 215 -19.94 -6.07 -11.30
CA GLU A 215 -20.50 -7.02 -12.28
C GLU A 215 -21.06 -8.30 -11.66
N PHE A 216 -20.83 -8.53 -10.37
CA PHE A 216 -21.29 -9.72 -9.65
C PHE A 216 -21.73 -9.36 -8.24
N PHE A 217 -22.48 -10.27 -7.61
CA PHE A 217 -22.92 -10.15 -6.23
C PHE A 217 -22.17 -11.14 -5.34
N MET A 218 -21.89 -10.73 -4.11
CA MET A 218 -21.28 -11.48 -3.04
C MET A 218 -22.12 -11.35 -1.77
N VAL A 219 -22.10 -12.38 -0.93
CA VAL A 219 -22.64 -12.27 0.43
C VAL A 219 -21.95 -11.10 1.14
N GLY A 220 -22.75 -10.24 1.77
CA GLY A 220 -22.31 -9.02 2.42
C GLY A 220 -22.42 -7.77 1.54
N ASP A 221 -22.66 -7.89 0.23
CA ASP A 221 -22.89 -6.75 -0.63
C ASP A 221 -24.11 -5.95 -0.20
N TRP A 222 -24.02 -4.63 -0.33
CA TRP A 222 -25.17 -3.75 -0.23
C TRP A 222 -25.92 -3.70 -1.56
N VAL A 223 -27.24 -3.81 -1.45
CA VAL A 223 -28.17 -3.83 -2.57
C VAL A 223 -29.31 -2.86 -2.29
N LYS A 224 -30.05 -2.50 -3.34
CA LYS A 224 -31.29 -1.74 -3.22
C LYS A 224 -32.41 -2.33 -4.06
N ALA A 225 -33.65 -2.15 -3.61
CA ALA A 225 -34.82 -2.57 -4.35
C ALA A 225 -34.95 -1.75 -5.66
N LYS A 226 -35.11 -2.42 -6.80
CA LYS A 226 -35.27 -1.76 -8.13
C LYS A 226 -36.67 -1.19 -8.34
N HIS A 227 -37.66 -1.79 -7.70
CA HIS A 227 -39.06 -1.42 -7.68
C HIS A 227 -39.63 -1.74 -6.30
N ASP A 228 -40.88 -1.40 -6.06
CA ASP A 228 -41.54 -1.72 -4.79
C ASP A 228 -41.74 -3.23 -4.66
N LEU A 229 -41.37 -3.80 -3.52
CA LEU A 229 -41.46 -5.22 -3.25
C LEU A 229 -42.47 -5.46 -2.13
N THR A 230 -43.24 -6.54 -2.23
CA THR A 230 -44.15 -6.98 -1.18
C THR A 230 -43.86 -8.43 -0.86
N SER A 231 -43.52 -8.73 0.39
CA SER A 231 -43.30 -10.11 0.84
C SER A 231 -44.61 -10.89 0.86
N THR A 232 -44.53 -12.22 0.93
CA THR A 232 -45.70 -13.09 1.10
C THR A 232 -46.43 -12.88 2.43
N GLN A 233 -45.74 -12.32 3.44
CA GLN A 233 -46.31 -11.90 4.73
C GLN A 233 -46.86 -10.46 4.70
N GLY A 234 -46.88 -9.79 3.53
CA GLY A 234 -47.40 -8.43 3.37
C GLY A 234 -46.43 -7.33 3.79
N VAL A 235 -45.14 -7.63 4.00
CA VAL A 235 -44.14 -6.60 4.31
C VAL A 235 -43.79 -5.83 3.05
N TYR A 236 -43.94 -4.52 3.09
CA TYR A 236 -43.69 -3.64 1.95
C TYR A 236 -42.30 -3.00 2.03
N ILE A 237 -41.56 -3.06 0.91
CA ILE A 237 -40.24 -2.45 0.75
C ILE A 237 -40.32 -1.51 -0.44
N SER A 238 -40.18 -0.21 -0.18
CA SER A 238 -40.20 0.78 -1.25
C SER A 238 -38.98 0.68 -2.15
N LYS A 239 -39.16 1.02 -3.42
CA LYS A 239 -38.08 1.20 -4.38
C LYS A 239 -36.95 2.06 -3.80
N GLY A 240 -35.71 1.60 -3.96
CA GLY A 240 -34.52 2.28 -3.49
C GLY A 240 -34.14 1.97 -2.05
N THR A 241 -35.00 1.28 -1.28
CA THR A 241 -34.65 0.80 0.08
C THR A 241 -33.37 -0.02 0.02
N LEU A 242 -32.43 0.26 0.95
CA LEU A 242 -31.18 -0.46 1.09
C LEU A 242 -31.38 -1.78 1.85
N GLY A 243 -30.60 -2.78 1.45
CA GLY A 243 -30.48 -4.04 2.15
C GLY A 243 -29.09 -4.64 1.99
N LYS A 244 -28.76 -5.60 2.84
CA LYS A 244 -27.49 -6.34 2.80
C LYS A 244 -27.74 -7.77 2.41
N LEU A 245 -27.06 -8.22 1.36
CA LEU A 245 -27.15 -9.59 0.86
C LEU A 245 -26.58 -10.56 1.91
N LYS A 246 -27.36 -11.55 2.31
CA LYS A 246 -27.01 -12.55 3.33
C LYS A 246 -26.73 -13.91 2.72
N ASP A 247 -27.39 -14.24 1.62
CA ASP A 247 -27.20 -15.49 0.91
C ASP A 247 -27.49 -15.31 -0.59
N LEU A 248 -26.73 -15.99 -1.43
CA LEU A 248 -26.80 -15.91 -2.89
C LEU A 248 -27.65 -17.01 -3.52
N ARG A 249 -28.16 -17.98 -2.76
CA ARG A 249 -28.98 -19.05 -3.32
C ARG A 249 -29.78 -19.81 -2.26
N SER A 250 -31.07 -19.51 -2.13
CA SER A 250 -32.01 -20.48 -1.58
C SER A 250 -32.41 -21.51 -2.64
N SER A 251 -32.91 -22.67 -2.21
CA SER A 251 -33.32 -23.79 -3.06
C SER A 251 -34.40 -23.42 -4.09
N ASP A 252 -35.08 -22.29 -3.91
CA ASP A 252 -36.11 -21.73 -4.76
C ASP A 252 -35.59 -20.68 -5.77
N GLY A 253 -34.26 -20.50 -5.88
CA GLY A 253 -33.65 -19.52 -6.78
C GLY A 253 -33.73 -18.06 -6.32
N HIS A 254 -34.21 -17.80 -5.09
CA HIS A 254 -34.21 -16.48 -4.48
C HIS A 254 -32.95 -16.24 -3.65
N TRP A 255 -32.68 -14.97 -3.35
CA TRP A 255 -31.54 -14.55 -2.55
C TRP A 255 -32.03 -13.99 -1.22
N LEU A 256 -31.32 -14.28 -0.13
CA LEU A 256 -31.70 -13.76 1.17
C LEU A 256 -31.10 -12.36 1.35
N VAL A 257 -31.95 -11.35 1.51
CA VAL A 257 -31.54 -9.96 1.75
C VAL A 257 -32.05 -9.50 3.11
N LYS A 258 -31.17 -8.92 3.93
CA LYS A 258 -31.56 -8.18 5.14
C LYS A 258 -31.82 -6.72 4.78
N TRP A 259 -33.08 -6.37 4.57
CA TRP A 259 -33.54 -5.01 4.31
C TRP A 259 -33.54 -4.17 5.59
N ASN A 260 -33.15 -2.91 5.48
CA ASN A 260 -33.10 -2.01 6.64
C ASN A 260 -34.49 -1.80 7.27
N SER A 261 -35.55 -1.74 6.46
CA SER A 261 -36.93 -1.51 6.93
C SER A 261 -37.72 -2.77 7.27
N ALA A 262 -37.26 -3.95 6.84
CA ALA A 262 -38.10 -5.15 6.77
C ALA A 262 -37.41 -6.43 7.27
N GLY A 263 -36.16 -6.36 7.71
CA GLY A 263 -35.42 -7.55 8.14
C GLY A 263 -35.10 -8.49 6.98
N ASN A 264 -35.03 -9.80 7.26
CA ASN A 264 -34.63 -10.80 6.26
C ASN A 264 -35.80 -11.15 5.33
N MET A 265 -35.58 -11.09 4.01
CA MET A 265 -36.56 -11.47 2.99
C MET A 265 -35.89 -12.16 1.80
N HIS A 266 -36.49 -13.26 1.32
CA HIS A 266 -36.11 -13.87 0.04
C HIS A 266 -36.55 -12.97 -1.11
N THR A 267 -35.61 -12.58 -1.96
CA THR A 267 -35.82 -11.62 -3.05
C THR A 267 -35.21 -12.17 -4.33
N ALA A 268 -35.89 -12.04 -5.47
CA ALA A 268 -35.32 -12.45 -6.75
C ALA A 268 -34.14 -11.54 -7.13
N GLN A 269 -33.11 -12.09 -7.76
CA GLN A 269 -31.96 -11.31 -8.24
C GLN A 269 -32.40 -10.18 -9.20
N SER A 270 -33.46 -10.40 -9.99
CA SER A 270 -34.02 -9.41 -10.90
C SER A 270 -34.48 -8.14 -10.20
N ASP A 271 -34.84 -8.23 -8.92
CA ASP A 271 -35.55 -7.19 -8.17
C ASP A 271 -34.60 -6.30 -7.36
N ILE A 272 -33.34 -6.72 -7.24
CA ILE A 272 -32.31 -5.98 -6.53
C ILE A 272 -31.25 -5.44 -7.47
N LYS A 273 -30.67 -4.29 -7.11
CA LYS A 273 -29.52 -3.69 -7.79
C LYS A 273 -28.38 -3.59 -6.79
N LYS A 274 -27.17 -4.01 -7.18
CA LYS A 274 -25.96 -3.77 -6.37
C LYS A 274 -25.73 -2.27 -6.24
N CYS A 275 -25.53 -1.80 -5.01
CA CYS A 275 -25.21 -0.41 -4.75
C CYS A 275 -23.73 -0.16 -5.09
N ALA A 276 -23.43 0.98 -5.71
CA ALA A 276 -22.07 1.46 -5.77
C ALA A 276 -21.58 1.79 -4.36
N GLN A 277 -20.28 1.75 -4.14
CA GLN A 277 -19.71 1.99 -2.81
C GLN A 277 -20.06 3.39 -2.26
N SER A 278 -20.25 4.39 -3.13
CA SER A 278 -20.70 5.73 -2.76
C SER A 278 -22.20 5.84 -2.41
N GLU A 279 -23.01 4.84 -2.76
CA GLU A 279 -24.47 4.86 -2.52
C GLU A 279 -24.87 4.36 -1.12
N PHE A 280 -23.92 3.89 -0.30
CA PHE A 280 -24.19 3.44 1.07
C PHE A 280 -23.05 3.80 2.01
N ILE A 281 -23.39 3.86 3.30
CA ILE A 281 -22.45 4.10 4.41
C ILE A 281 -22.19 2.75 5.08
N SER A 282 -20.93 2.48 5.39
CA SER A 282 -20.47 1.24 6.01
C SER A 282 -19.40 1.50 7.05
N VAL A 283 -19.36 0.63 8.06
CA VAL A 283 -18.30 0.66 9.08
C VAL A 283 -16.93 0.64 8.41
N GLY A 284 -16.08 1.58 8.81
CA GLY A 284 -14.76 1.82 8.25
C GLY A 284 -14.70 2.97 7.25
N ASP A 285 -15.83 3.42 6.71
CA ASP A 285 -15.88 4.57 5.80
C ASP A 285 -15.42 5.85 6.48
N ILE A 286 -14.76 6.70 5.70
CA ILE A 286 -14.42 8.07 6.11
C ILE A 286 -15.63 8.95 5.85
N VAL A 287 -16.01 9.71 6.87
CA VAL A 287 -17.15 10.62 6.88
C VAL A 287 -16.67 12.02 7.24
N LYS A 288 -17.44 13.03 6.87
CA LYS A 288 -17.22 14.43 7.27
C LYS A 288 -18.46 14.98 7.95
N ALA A 289 -18.28 15.80 8.98
CA ALA A 289 -19.37 16.47 9.66
C ALA A 289 -20.08 17.45 8.71
N THR A 290 -21.40 17.36 8.59
CA THR A 290 -22.21 18.22 7.69
C THR A 290 -22.51 19.58 8.30
N TYR A 291 -22.50 19.66 9.63
CA TYR A 291 -22.63 20.86 10.45
C TYR A 291 -21.80 20.72 11.73
N GLN A 292 -21.72 21.79 12.52
CA GLN A 292 -21.00 21.76 13.81
C GLN A 292 -21.76 20.88 14.81
N LEU A 293 -21.14 19.79 15.27
CA LEU A 293 -21.73 18.87 16.23
C LEU A 293 -21.28 19.25 17.65
N LYS A 294 -22.21 19.28 18.60
CA LYS A 294 -21.94 19.65 20.00
C LYS A 294 -22.53 18.61 20.94
N TRP A 295 -21.72 18.11 21.87
CA TRP A 295 -22.15 17.17 22.89
C TRP A 295 -22.17 17.82 24.28
N GLN A 296 -22.96 17.26 25.20
CA GLN A 296 -23.09 17.77 26.58
C GLN A 296 -21.75 17.90 27.33
N SER A 297 -20.76 17.08 26.97
CA SER A 297 -19.39 17.17 27.50
C SER A 297 -18.61 18.43 27.13
N GLY A 298 -19.17 19.33 26.31
CA GLY A 298 -18.49 20.52 25.78
C GLY A 298 -17.60 20.25 24.57
N VAL A 299 -17.36 18.97 24.24
CA VAL A 299 -16.67 18.56 23.02
C VAL A 299 -17.48 19.02 21.80
N THR A 300 -16.77 19.62 20.84
CA THR A 300 -17.33 20.15 19.60
C THR A 300 -16.54 19.60 18.41
N VAL A 301 -17.25 19.20 17.35
CA VAL A 301 -16.68 18.83 16.06
C VAL A 301 -17.10 19.90 15.06
N GLU A 302 -16.14 20.52 14.40
CA GLU A 302 -16.43 21.57 13.43
C GLU A 302 -17.00 20.99 12.12
N LYS A 303 -17.77 21.80 11.41
CA LYS A 303 -18.28 21.41 10.09
C LYS A 303 -17.11 21.09 9.16
N GLY A 304 -17.18 19.95 8.47
CA GLY A 304 -16.15 19.47 7.56
C GLY A 304 -15.04 18.66 8.23
N SER A 305 -14.97 18.58 9.56
CA SER A 305 -14.06 17.68 10.26
C SER A 305 -14.30 16.23 9.81
N LEU A 306 -13.21 15.50 9.61
CA LEU A 306 -13.25 14.12 9.16
C LEU A 306 -13.34 13.15 10.34
N GLY A 307 -13.96 11.99 10.11
CA GLY A 307 -14.01 10.89 11.07
C GLY A 307 -14.11 9.55 10.38
N LYS A 308 -13.91 8.47 11.14
CA LYS A 308 -14.09 7.08 10.69
C LYS A 308 -15.29 6.46 11.36
N LEU A 309 -16.20 5.93 10.57
CA LEU A 309 -17.36 5.21 11.08
C LEU A 309 -16.91 3.91 11.76
N LYS A 310 -17.19 3.73 13.05
CA LYS A 310 -16.79 2.55 13.83
C LYS A 310 -17.89 1.53 13.97
N GLN A 311 -19.13 1.99 14.16
CA GLN A 311 -20.25 1.12 14.45
C GLN A 311 -21.57 1.78 14.05
N MET A 312 -22.51 0.96 13.57
CA MET A 312 -23.92 1.29 13.47
C MET A 312 -24.62 0.77 14.73
N MET A 313 -25.35 1.64 15.43
CA MET A 313 -26.12 1.30 16.63
C MET A 313 -27.54 0.89 16.25
N GLU A 314 -28.30 0.33 17.19
CA GLU A 314 -29.67 -0.17 16.94
C GLU A 314 -30.72 0.95 16.84
N ASP A 315 -30.40 2.17 17.28
CA ASP A 315 -31.27 3.34 17.37
C ASP A 315 -31.05 4.37 16.25
N ASP A 316 -30.58 3.89 15.09
CA ASP A 316 -30.20 4.73 13.94
C ASP A 316 -29.10 5.77 14.25
N THR A 317 -28.38 5.59 15.35
CA THR A 317 -27.15 6.35 15.64
C THR A 317 -25.91 5.60 15.16
N TRP A 318 -24.85 6.36 14.98
CA TRP A 318 -23.58 5.90 14.47
C TRP A 318 -22.47 6.33 15.41
N LEU A 319 -21.60 5.39 15.76
CA LEU A 319 -20.38 5.69 16.48
C LEU A 319 -19.31 6.09 15.46
N VAL A 320 -18.84 7.34 15.54
CA VAL A 320 -17.81 7.89 14.67
C VAL A 320 -16.59 8.24 15.52
N GLU A 321 -15.43 7.74 15.13
CA GLU A 321 -14.14 8.20 15.65
C GLU A 321 -13.71 9.42 14.85
N TRP A 322 -13.90 10.60 15.43
CA TRP A 322 -13.50 11.86 14.80
C TRP A 322 -11.99 12.05 14.89
N TYR A 323 -11.39 12.45 13.77
CA TYR A 323 -10.01 12.92 13.76
C TYR A 323 -9.94 14.28 14.51
N ASP A 324 -8.75 14.72 14.92
CA ASP A 324 -8.53 15.91 15.79
C ASP A 324 -8.72 15.69 17.31
N ASN A 325 -8.40 14.49 17.81
CA ASN A 325 -8.40 14.15 19.25
C ASN A 325 -9.76 14.28 19.96
N VAL A 326 -10.85 14.36 19.20
CA VAL A 326 -12.22 14.34 19.71
C VAL A 326 -12.60 12.94 20.24
N GLY A 327 -12.05 11.91 19.61
CA GLY A 327 -12.31 10.51 19.94
C GLY A 327 -13.65 10.02 19.41
N GLU A 328 -14.17 8.95 20.01
CA GLU A 328 -15.42 8.32 19.60
C GLU A 328 -16.63 9.08 20.13
N LYS A 329 -17.55 9.44 19.23
CA LYS A 329 -18.82 10.08 19.57
C LYS A 329 -19.96 9.47 18.77
N GLN A 330 -21.12 9.39 19.41
CA GLN A 330 -22.36 9.00 18.75
C GLN A 330 -22.96 10.21 18.03
N THR A 331 -23.42 10.00 16.80
CA THR A 331 -24.10 11.00 15.97
C THR A 331 -25.23 10.32 15.18
N THR A 332 -26.22 11.09 14.78
CA THR A 332 -27.26 10.67 13.83
C THR A 332 -26.73 10.75 12.39
N GLU A 333 -27.41 10.08 11.46
CA GLU A 333 -27.02 10.00 10.04
C GLU A 333 -26.94 11.38 9.36
N ASP A 334 -27.79 12.34 9.73
CA ASP A 334 -27.77 13.71 9.21
C ASP A 334 -26.54 14.51 9.65
N GLY A 335 -25.90 14.12 10.76
CA GLY A 335 -24.71 14.77 11.32
C GLY A 335 -23.43 14.58 10.51
N PHE A 336 -23.43 13.68 9.53
CA PHE A 336 -22.26 13.42 8.69
C PHE A 336 -22.65 13.05 7.26
N SER A 337 -21.65 13.08 6.37
CA SER A 337 -21.77 12.58 5.01
C SER A 337 -20.54 11.75 4.67
N LYS A 338 -20.70 10.68 3.89
CA LYS A 338 -19.58 9.90 3.38
C LYS A 338 -18.66 10.77 2.52
N CYS A 339 -17.36 10.65 2.72
CA CYS A 339 -16.36 11.29 1.86
C CYS A 339 -16.09 10.42 0.64
N GLU A 340 -15.95 11.05 -0.52
CA GLU A 340 -15.40 10.40 -1.71
C GLU A 340 -13.90 10.13 -1.49
N PRO A 341 -13.32 9.06 -2.07
CA PRO A 341 -11.89 8.76 -1.93
C PRO A 341 -10.95 9.90 -2.36
N SER A 342 -11.42 10.85 -3.18
CA SER A 342 -10.65 12.02 -3.58
C SER A 342 -10.64 13.16 -2.54
N GLU A 343 -11.47 13.08 -1.50
CA GLU A 343 -11.63 14.14 -0.48
C GLU A 343 -10.70 13.96 0.72
N TYR A 344 -9.98 12.84 0.82
CA TYR A 344 -9.07 12.55 1.91
C TYR A 344 -7.85 11.76 1.43
N PHE A 345 -6.77 11.80 2.21
CA PHE A 345 -5.61 10.94 2.03
C PHE A 345 -5.64 9.87 3.12
N VAL A 346 -5.42 8.62 2.76
CA VAL A 346 -5.12 7.56 3.72
C VAL A 346 -3.61 7.40 3.86
N LYS A 347 -3.17 6.94 5.03
CA LYS A 347 -1.76 6.61 5.24
C LYS A 347 -1.34 5.59 4.17
N ASP A 348 -0.25 5.90 3.48
CA ASP A 348 0.34 5.10 2.38
C ASP A 348 -0.32 5.25 0.99
N ASP A 349 -1.19 6.26 0.78
CA ASP A 349 -1.51 6.80 -0.56
C ASP A 349 -0.28 7.47 -1.20
#